data_AF-A0A658YWJ9-F1
#
_entry.id   AF-A0A658YWJ9-F1
#
_cell.length_a   1.000
_cell.length_b   1.000
_cell.length_c   1.000
_cell.angle_alpha   90.00
_cell.angle_beta   90.00
_cell.angle_gamma   90.00
#
_symmetry.space_group_name_H-M   'P 1'
#
loop_
_entity.id
_entity.type
_entity.pdbx_description
1 polymer ?
#
loop_
_entity_poly.entity_id
_entity_poly.type
_entity_poly.pdbx_seq_one_letter_code
_entity_poly.pdbx_strand_id
1 'polypeptide(L)'
;MKINYPLLALAIGAFGIGTTEFSPMGLLPVIARGVDVSIPAAGMLISAYAVGVMVGAPLMTLLLSHRARRSALIFLMAIFTLGNVLSAIAPDYMTLMLSRILTSLNH
;
A
#
# COMPACT_ATOMS: atom_id res chain seq x y z
N MET A 1 1.06 -6.72 -32.76
CA MET A 1 1.38 -5.68 -31.76
C MET A 1 2.51 -6.23 -30.87
N LYS A 2 3.63 -5.50 -30.70
CA LYS A 2 4.72 -5.95 -29.80
C LYS A 2 4.35 -5.58 -28.36
N ILE A 3 4.46 -6.52 -27.43
CA ILE A 3 4.19 -6.29 -26.01
C ILE A 3 5.28 -5.36 -25.45
N ASN A 4 4.87 -4.26 -24.82
CA ASN A 4 5.77 -3.34 -24.13
C ASN A 4 5.91 -3.78 -22.67
N TYR A 5 6.96 -4.54 -22.37
CA TYR A 5 7.20 -5.06 -21.01
C TYR A 5 7.26 -3.99 -19.92
N PRO A 6 7.94 -2.84 -20.10
CA PRO A 6 7.86 -1.72 -19.16
C PRO A 6 6.43 -1.26 -18.87
N LEU A 7 5.61 -1.10 -19.91
CA LEU A 7 4.21 -0.68 -19.75
C LEU A 7 3.40 -1.75 -19.01
N LEU A 8 3.62 -3.03 -19.32
CA LEU A 8 2.97 -4.14 -18.63
C LEU A 8 3.35 -4.16 -17.14
N ALA A 9 4.62 -3.95 -16.81
CA ALA A 9 5.08 -3.87 -15.42
C ALA A 9 4.43 -2.70 -14.68
N LEU A 10 4.35 -1.52 -15.31
CA LEU A 10 3.65 -0.37 -14.74
C LEU A 10 2.15 -0.65 -14.55
N ALA A 11 1.51 -1.30 -15.51
CA ALA A 11 0.10 -1.66 -15.41
C ALA A 11 -0.17 -2.64 -14.27
N ILE A 12 0.66 -3.68 -14.11
CA ILE A 12 0.55 -4.64 -13.01
C ILE A 12 0.79 -3.94 -11.66
N GLY A 13 1.79 -3.06 -11.58
CA GLY A 13 2.07 -2.27 -10.38
C GLY A 13 0.89 -1.38 -9.99
N ALA A 14 0.37 -0.59 -10.93
CA ALA A 14 -0.79 0.27 -10.70
C ALA A 14 -2.05 -0.52 -10.31
N PHE A 15 -2.27 -1.68 -10.95
CA PHE A 15 -3.37 -2.58 -10.60
C PHE A 15 -3.24 -3.13 -9.18
N GLY A 16 -2.04 -3.56 -8.80
CA GLY A 16 -1.76 -4.06 -7.45
C GLY A 16 -2.00 -2.98 -6.40
N ILE A 17 -1.48 -1.78 -6.62
CA ILE A 17 -1.66 -0.63 -5.72
C ILE A 17 -3.16 -0.31 -5.58
N GLY A 18 -3.88 -0.13 -6.68
CA GLY A 18 -5.32 0.16 -6.65
C GLY A 18 -6.12 -0.92 -5.93
N THR A 19 -5.83 -2.19 -6.20
CA THR A 19 -6.52 -3.30 -5.53
C THR A 19 -6.31 -3.25 -4.02
N THR A 20 -5.06 -3.08 -3.57
CA THR A 20 -4.75 -3.03 -2.13
C THR A 20 -5.34 -1.83 -1.40
N GLU A 21 -5.56 -0.72 -2.09
CA GLU A 21 -6.15 0.49 -1.54
C GLU A 21 -7.67 0.37 -1.39
N PHE A 22 -8.36 -0.17 -2.41
CA PHE A 22 -9.83 -0.19 -2.46
C PHE A 22 -10.47 -1.47 -1.92
N SER A 23 -9.80 -2.63 -1.99
CA SER A 23 -10.35 -3.90 -1.47
C SER A 23 -10.79 -3.85 0.01
N PRO A 24 -10.09 -3.17 0.93
CA PRO A 24 -10.53 -3.06 2.33
C PRO A 24 -11.92 -2.44 2.52
N MET A 25 -12.36 -1.55 1.62
CA MET A 25 -13.69 -0.93 1.70
C MET A 25 -14.81 -1.97 1.53
N GLY A 26 -14.60 -2.94 0.64
CA GLY A 26 -15.54 -4.05 0.43
C GLY A 26 -15.39 -5.19 1.43
N LEU A 27 -14.22 -5.32 2.07
CA LEU A 27 -13.89 -6.42 2.98
C LEU A 27 -13.87 -6.00 4.46
N LEU A 28 -14.32 -4.78 4.79
CA LEU A 28 -14.19 -4.20 6.13
C LEU A 28 -14.72 -5.10 7.26
N PRO A 29 -15.90 -5.75 7.14
CA PRO A 29 -16.38 -6.67 8.18
C PRO A 29 -15.53 -7.94 8.33
N VAL A 30 -14.88 -8.39 7.25
CA VAL A 30 -13.98 -9.55 7.28
C VAL A 30 -12.67 -9.18 7.99
N ILE A 31 -12.11 -8.01 7.66
CA ILE A 31 -10.89 -7.49 8.31
C ILE A 31 -11.14 -7.28 9.80
N ALA A 32 -12.26 -6.65 10.17
CA ALA A 32 -12.64 -6.41 11.55
C ALA A 32 -12.68 -7.70 12.39
N ARG A 33 -13.28 -8.77 11.85
CA ARG A 33 -13.29 -10.09 12.50
C ARG A 33 -11.91 -10.74 12.53
N GLY A 34 -11.10 -10.56 11.49
CA GLY A 34 -9.77 -11.18 11.38
C GLY A 34 -8.77 -10.66 12.40
N VAL A 35 -8.92 -9.42 12.84
CA VAL A 35 -8.07 -8.79 13.89
C VAL A 35 -8.82 -8.52 15.20
N ASP A 36 -10.01 -9.11 15.37
CA ASP A 36 -10.86 -9.03 16.57
C ASP A 36 -11.15 -7.59 17.06
N VAL A 37 -11.57 -6.70 16.15
CA VAL A 37 -11.95 -5.33 16.47
C VAL A 37 -13.33 -4.96 15.93
N SER A 38 -13.88 -3.84 16.39
CA SER A 38 -15.13 -3.30 15.86
C SER A 38 -14.96 -2.78 14.41
N ILE A 39 -16.05 -2.77 13.64
CA ILE A 39 -16.04 -2.23 12.26
C ILE A 39 -15.54 -0.77 12.21
N PRO A 40 -15.96 0.14 13.11
CA PRO A 40 -15.42 1.49 13.15
C PRO A 40 -13.91 1.53 13.37
N ALA A 41 -13.36 0.65 14.23
CA ALA A 41 -11.92 0.55 14.44
C ALA A 41 -11.20 0.03 13.19
N ALA A 42 -11.74 -0.99 12.51
CA ALA A 42 -11.19 -1.43 11.23
C ALA A 42 -11.22 -0.32 10.16
N GLY A 43 -12.23 0.55 10.18
CA GLY A 43 -12.32 1.73 9.32
C GLY A 43 -11.14 2.69 9.47
N MET A 44 -10.55 2.79 10.68
CA MET A 44 -9.38 3.61 10.92
C MET A 44 -8.14 3.14 10.16
N LEU A 45 -8.06 1.87 9.74
CA LEU A 45 -6.98 1.37 8.89
C LEU A 45 -6.96 2.08 7.54
N ILE A 46 -8.15 2.40 7.00
CA ILE A 46 -8.30 3.12 5.73
C ILE A 46 -7.91 4.58 5.92
N SER A 47 -8.41 5.22 6.98
CA SER A 47 -8.07 6.61 7.30
C SER A 47 -6.58 6.81 7.54
N ALA A 48 -5.95 5.91 8.31
CA ALA A 48 -4.52 5.95 8.56
C ALA A 48 -3.70 5.72 7.28
N TYR A 49 -4.14 4.81 6.40
CA TYR A 49 -3.53 4.65 5.09
C TYR A 49 -3.62 5.94 4.26
N ALA A 50 -4.78 6.60 4.23
CA ALA A 50 -4.97 7.85 3.49
C ALA A 50 -4.09 9.00 4.03
N VAL A 51 -3.97 9.13 5.35
CA VAL A 51 -3.05 10.08 5.98
C VAL A 51 -1.60 9.72 5.63
N GLY A 52 -1.27 8.43 5.64
CA GLY A 52 0.03 7.92 5.23
C GLY A 52 0.37 8.26 3.78
N VAL A 53 -0.57 8.14 2.84
CA VAL A 53 -0.40 8.58 1.44
C VAL A 53 -0.21 10.09 1.37
N MET A 54 -1.05 10.87 2.06
CA MET A 54 -1.00 12.33 2.06
C MET A 54 0.38 12.87 2.49
N VAL A 55 1.01 12.24 3.48
CA VAL A 55 2.34 12.62 3.98
C VAL A 55 3.46 11.90 3.21
N GLY A 56 3.25 10.65 2.85
CA GLY A 56 4.21 9.78 2.18
C GLY A 56 4.54 10.25 0.78
N ALA A 57 3.54 10.63 -0.02
CA ALA A 57 3.72 11.10 -1.39
C ALA A 57 4.69 12.29 -1.51
N PRO A 58 4.51 13.42 -0.79
CA PRO A 58 5.46 14.53 -0.86
C PRO A 58 6.84 14.14 -0.31
N LEU A 59 6.90 13.35 0.77
CA LEU A 59 8.16 12.91 1.37
C LEU A 59 8.97 12.04 0.41
N MET A 60 8.33 11.06 -0.23
CA MET A 60 8.97 10.19 -1.21
C MET A 60 9.31 10.94 -2.49
N THR A 61 8.45 11.85 -2.95
CA THR A 61 8.75 12.70 -4.11
C THR A 61 10.04 13.51 -3.88
N LEU A 62 10.20 14.12 -2.70
CA LEU A 62 11.41 14.85 -2.34
C LEU A 62 12.63 13.93 -2.27
N LEU A 63 12.51 12.78 -1.60
CA LEU A 63 13.60 11.79 -1.43
C LEU A 63 14.08 11.18 -2.76
N LEU A 64 13.16 10.96 -3.69
CA LEU A 64 13.43 10.26 -4.97
C LEU A 64 13.61 11.22 -6.16
N SER A 65 13.40 12.53 -5.97
CA SER A 65 13.49 13.57 -7.01
C SER A 65 14.79 13.56 -7.83
N HIS A 66 15.93 13.26 -7.20
CA HIS A 66 17.26 13.23 -7.82
C HIS A 66 17.70 11.83 -8.26
N ARG A 67 16.86 10.80 -8.11
CA ARG A 67 17.19 9.42 -8.47
C ARG A 67 16.70 9.09 -9.87
N ALA A 68 17.34 8.13 -10.52
CA ALA A 68 16.87 7.62 -11.81
C ALA A 68 15.47 7.00 -11.67
N ARG A 69 14.53 7.36 -12.56
CA ARG A 69 13.12 6.93 -12.52
C ARG A 69 12.95 5.43 -12.31
N ARG A 70 13.77 4.61 -12.98
CA ARG A 70 13.74 3.14 -12.84
C ARG A 70 14.08 2.70 -11.42
N SER A 71 15.13 3.27 -10.81
CA SER A 71 15.53 2.93 -9.44
C SER A 71 14.46 3.35 -8.44
N ALA A 72 13.83 4.51 -8.66
CA ALA A 72 12.74 4.98 -7.82
C ALA A 72 11.54 4.04 -7.86
N LEU A 73 11.10 3.65 -9.06
CA LEU A 73 10.00 2.71 -9.23
C LEU A 73 10.29 1.34 -8.59
N ILE A 74 11.48 0.80 -8.76
CA ILE A 74 11.86 -0.48 -8.13
C ILE A 74 11.81 -0.37 -6.60
N PHE A 75 12.32 0.73 -6.04
CA PHE A 75 12.30 0.98 -4.60
C PHE A 75 10.88 1.09 -4.04
N LEU A 76 10.01 1.88 -4.69
CA LEU A 76 8.61 2.01 -4.30
C LEU A 76 7.86 0.68 -4.40
N MET A 77 8.13 -0.11 -5.44
CA MET A 77 7.57 -1.45 -5.56
C MET A 77 8.08 -2.40 -4.47
N ALA A 78 9.34 -2.28 -4.04
CA ALA A 78 9.85 -3.06 -2.92
C ALA A 78 9.13 -2.71 -1.61
N ILE A 79 8.92 -1.42 -1.32
CA ILE A 79 8.13 -0.96 -0.15
C ILE A 79 6.71 -1.53 -0.22
N PHE A 80 6.06 -1.40 -1.38
CA PHE A 80 4.72 -1.93 -1.61
C PHE A 80 4.64 -3.43 -1.32
N THR A 81 5.56 -4.21 -1.88
CA THR A 81 5.58 -5.66 -1.69
C THR A 81 5.82 -6.04 -0.24
N LEU A 82 6.81 -5.42 0.43
CA LEU A 82 7.11 -5.69 1.83
C LEU A 82 5.95 -5.33 2.75
N GLY A 83 5.33 -4.15 2.56
CA GLY A 83 4.19 -3.72 3.35
C GLY A 83 2.97 -4.64 3.21
N ASN A 84 2.72 -5.17 2.01
CA ASN A 84 1.65 -6.14 1.79
C ASN A 84 1.96 -7.52 2.38
N VAL A 85 3.21 -7.99 2.29
CA VAL A 85 3.62 -9.24 2.93
C VAL A 85 3.44 -9.14 4.44
N LEU A 86 3.85 -8.02 5.05
CA LEU A 86 3.64 -7.75 6.48
C LEU A 86 2.15 -7.69 6.83
N SER A 87 1.33 -7.08 5.99
CA SER A 87 -0.13 -7.05 6.18
C SER A 87 -0.75 -8.44 6.13
N ALA A 88 -0.27 -9.32 5.25
CA ALA A 88 -0.78 -10.67 5.09
C ALA A 88 -0.48 -11.58 6.29
N ILE A 89 0.63 -11.33 7.00
CA ILE A 89 1.05 -12.10 8.18
C ILE A 89 0.75 -11.39 9.51
N ALA A 90 0.07 -10.25 9.48
CA ALA A 90 -0.21 -9.45 10.67
C ALA A 90 -1.12 -10.23 11.64
N PRO A 91 -0.67 -10.48 12.88
CA PRO A 91 -1.47 -11.24 13.86
C PRO A 91 -2.54 -10.41 14.56
N ASP A 92 -2.45 -9.08 14.52
CA ASP A 92 -3.31 -8.19 15.28
C ASP A 92 -3.53 -6.83 14.57
N TYR A 93 -4.43 -6.03 15.14
CA TYR A 93 -4.81 -4.74 14.57
C TYR A 93 -3.64 -3.73 14.48
N MET A 94 -2.73 -3.70 15.47
CA MET A 94 -1.62 -2.75 15.46
C MET A 94 -0.57 -3.11 14.41
N THR A 95 -0.23 -4.40 14.29
CA THR A 95 0.69 -4.86 13.26
C THR A 95 0.13 -4.63 11.86
N LEU A 96 -1.17 -4.85 11.66
CA LEU A 96 -1.86 -4.54 10.39
C LEU A 96 -1.90 -3.03 10.11
N MET A 97 -2.11 -2.20 11.14
CA MET A 97 -2.10 -0.73 11.01
C MET A 97 -0.72 -0.24 10.53
N LEU A 98 0.35 -0.69 11.19
CA LEU A 98 1.71 -0.30 10.84
C LEU A 98 2.10 -0.77 9.44
N SER A 99 1.71 -1.99 9.05
CA SER A 99 1.98 -2.49 7.71
C SER A 99 1.22 -1.67 6.65
N ARG A 100 -0.02 -1.24 6.91
CA ARG A 100 -0.75 -0.33 6.02
C ARG A 100 -0.07 1.02 5.89
N ILE A 101 0.37 1.64 6.99
CA ILE A 101 1.10 2.91 6.96
C ILE A 101 2.39 2.74 6.15
N LEU A 102 3.16 1.68 6.37
CA LEU A 102 4.35 1.39 5.58
C LEU A 102 4.02 1.26 4.09
N THR A 103 2.95 0.53 3.76
CA THR A 103 2.53 0.32 2.38
C THR A 103 2.13 1.64 1.70
N SER A 104 1.56 2.60 2.44
CA SER A 104 1.15 3.90 1.91
C SER A 104 2.30 4.79 1.43
N LEU A 105 3.54 4.49 1.86
CA LEU A 105 4.75 5.20 1.44
C LEU A 105 5.19 4.85 0.00
N ASN A 106 4.44 3.99 -0.71
CA ASN A 106 4.75 3.63 -2.08
C ASN A 106 4.18 4.60 -3.13
N HIS A 107 3.40 5.59 -2.71
CA HIS A 107 2.80 6.64 -3.54
C HIS A 107 3.79 7.77 -3.82
#